data_AF-A0A1F9SND0-F1
#
_entry.id   AF-A0A1F9SND0-F1
#
_cell.length_a   1.000
_cell.length_b   1.000
_cell.length_c   1.000
_cell.angle_alpha   90.00
_cell.angle_beta   90.00
_cell.angle_gamma   90.00
#
_symmetry.space_group_name_H-M   'P 1'
#
loop_
_entity.id
_entity.type
_entity.pdbx_description
1 polymer ?
#
loop_
_entity_poly.entity_id
_entity_poly.type
_entity_poly.pdbx_seq_one_letter_code
_entity_poly.pdbx_strand_id
1 'polypeptide(L)'
;MTLDYAGFTKASTLIHVAQGAGLLLLGAAEAYTLDNPGRKVSLVGPLALLAAAAAIPLLILALPGAWNFDQLRLALEVRRGFHIFPAFACLFGAAGLSRFAQAAMGRRGGGWQALFLFFLAAAGLLYFFMASRVNDEAWRQVLVWHAAAGATLLLAVAFKTVHVLDGRRFFHIVWAALLMITALQLLTYKESPGAFGLRLVTFEAAPDLPSVAGRPTAKPLPKNAGTADKKRSGH
;
A
#
# COMPACT_ATOMS: atom_id res chain seq x y z
N MET A 1 -21.96 -14.36 0.73
CA MET A 1 -21.24 -13.10 0.97
C MET A 1 -20.38 -12.81 -0.24
N THR A 2 -20.56 -11.67 -0.88
CA THR A 2 -19.90 -11.34 -2.16
C THR A 2 -18.85 -10.26 -1.90
N LEU A 3 -17.58 -10.53 -2.20
CA LEU A 3 -16.51 -9.54 -2.06
C LEU A 3 -16.57 -8.56 -3.24
N ASP A 4 -16.73 -7.28 -2.94
CA ASP A 4 -16.68 -6.21 -3.95
C ASP A 4 -15.21 -5.81 -4.22
N TYR A 5 -14.64 -6.37 -5.29
CA TYR A 5 -13.28 -6.06 -5.72
C TYR A 5 -13.13 -4.62 -6.24
N ALA A 6 -14.20 -4.00 -6.75
CA ALA A 6 -14.17 -2.61 -7.18
C ALA A 6 -13.98 -1.65 -5.99
N GLY A 7 -14.48 -2.05 -4.82
CA GLY A 7 -14.28 -1.36 -3.54
C GLY A 7 -12.80 -1.14 -3.20
N PHE A 8 -11.92 -2.11 -3.50
CA PHE A 8 -10.47 -1.99 -3.24
C PHE A 8 -9.80 -0.97 -4.16
N THR A 9 -10.05 -1.03 -5.46
CA THR A 9 -9.50 -0.07 -6.43
C THR A 9 -9.95 1.36 -6.14
N LYS A 10 -11.23 1.52 -5.79
CA LYS A 10 -11.78 2.82 -5.37
C LYS A 10 -11.15 3.31 -4.07
N ALA A 11 -11.03 2.45 -3.06
CA ALA A 11 -10.40 2.78 -1.79
C ALA A 11 -8.93 3.18 -1.98
N SER A 12 -8.15 2.40 -2.72
CA SER A 12 -6.76 2.74 -3.04
C SER A 12 -6.67 4.11 -3.70
N THR A 13 -7.47 4.37 -4.73
CA THR A 13 -7.48 5.68 -5.41
C THR A 13 -7.78 6.83 -4.45
N LEU A 14 -8.79 6.68 -3.59
CA LEU A 14 -9.14 7.73 -2.61
C LEU A 14 -8.09 7.89 -1.51
N ILE A 15 -7.40 6.82 -1.14
CA ILE A 15 -6.28 6.87 -0.19
C ILE A 15 -5.13 7.69 -0.78
N HIS A 16 -4.77 7.46 -2.05
CA HIS A 16 -3.76 8.27 -2.73
C HIS A 16 -4.18 9.74 -2.82
N VAL A 17 -5.47 10.02 -3.07
CA VAL A 17 -6.00 11.39 -3.03
C VAL A 17 -5.85 12.00 -1.63
N ALA A 18 -6.17 11.27 -0.56
CA ALA A 18 -6.01 11.75 0.81
C ALA A 18 -4.54 12.03 1.17
N GLN A 19 -3.63 11.11 0.83
CA GLN A 19 -2.19 11.28 1.01
C GLN A 19 -1.67 12.50 0.23
N GLY A 20 -2.05 12.61 -1.03
CA GLY A 20 -1.69 13.72 -1.91
C GLY A 20 -2.20 15.06 -1.37
N ALA A 21 -3.47 15.14 -0.97
CA ALA A 21 -4.03 16.35 -0.36
C ALA A 21 -3.29 16.75 0.94
N GLY A 22 -2.94 15.77 1.78
CA GLY A 22 -2.14 16.00 2.98
C GLY A 22 -0.76 16.61 2.67
N LEU A 23 -0.04 16.04 1.70
CA LEU A 23 1.27 16.55 1.28
C LEU A 23 1.18 17.90 0.56
N LEU A 24 0.12 18.13 -0.22
CA LEU A 24 -0.12 19.41 -0.91
C LEU A 24 -0.29 20.54 0.11
N LEU A 25 -1.15 20.33 1.11
CA LEU A 25 -1.40 21.32 2.16
C LEU A 25 -0.17 21.53 3.04
N LEU A 26 0.61 20.48 3.33
CA LEU A 26 1.90 20.61 4.00
C LEU A 26 2.87 21.46 3.17
N GLY A 27 3.06 21.16 1.89
CA GLY A 27 3.96 21.90 1.00
C GLY A 27 3.55 23.36 0.85
N ALA A 28 2.26 23.61 0.64
CA ALA A 28 1.70 24.96 0.55
C ALA A 28 1.87 25.74 1.87
N ALA A 29 1.65 25.10 3.02
CA ALA A 29 1.87 25.73 4.32
C ALA A 29 3.36 26.08 4.53
N GLU A 30 4.28 25.17 4.22
CA GLU A 30 5.72 25.43 4.33
C GLU A 30 6.14 26.61 3.42
N ALA A 31 5.69 26.61 2.16
CA ALA A 31 5.93 27.72 1.24
C ALA A 31 5.38 29.06 1.76
N TYR A 32 4.13 29.07 2.24
CA TYR A 32 3.49 30.29 2.75
C TYR A 32 4.19 30.84 4.00
N THR A 33 4.64 29.95 4.90
CA THR A 33 5.31 30.35 6.16
C THR A 33 6.67 31.02 5.95
N LEU A 34 7.28 30.90 4.76
CA LEU A 34 8.52 31.61 4.44
C LEU A 34 8.36 33.13 4.44
N ASP A 35 7.23 33.62 3.93
CA ASP A 35 6.94 35.05 3.84
C ASP A 35 5.95 35.52 4.92
N ASN A 36 5.22 34.58 5.54
CA ASN A 36 4.19 34.87 6.54
C ASN A 36 4.41 34.01 7.80
N PRO A 37 5.43 34.32 8.62
CA PRO A 37 5.71 33.55 9.82
C PRO A 37 4.56 33.68 10.82
N GLY A 38 3.88 32.58 11.12
CA GLY A 38 2.74 32.59 12.03
C GLY A 38 2.38 31.22 12.55
N ARG A 39 2.09 31.13 13.85
CA ARG A 39 1.76 29.87 14.55
C ARG A 39 0.51 29.19 14.00
N LYS A 40 -0.48 29.94 13.50
CA LYS A 40 -1.72 29.37 12.96
C LYS A 40 -1.46 28.62 11.65
N VAL A 41 -0.66 29.20 10.75
CA VAL A 41 -0.37 28.58 9.46
C VAL A 41 0.55 27.37 9.61
N SER A 42 1.47 27.41 10.58
CA SER A 42 2.34 26.25 10.86
C SER A 42 1.59 25.00 11.35
N LEU A 43 0.30 25.12 11.73
CA LEU A 43 -0.54 23.99 12.10
C LEU A 43 -1.28 23.35 10.91
N VAL A 44 -1.39 24.03 9.77
CA VAL A 44 -2.12 23.53 8.60
C VAL A 44 -1.52 22.23 8.09
N GLY A 45 -0.20 22.18 7.90
CA GLY A 45 0.50 20.97 7.47
C GLY A 45 0.30 19.77 8.41
N PRO A 46 0.61 19.89 9.72
CA PRO A 46 0.35 18.84 10.70
C PRO A 46 -1.09 18.32 10.69
N LEU A 47 -2.08 19.22 10.69
CA LEU A 47 -3.49 18.86 10.69
C LEU A 47 -3.92 18.17 9.40
N ALA A 48 -3.37 18.60 8.25
CA ALA A 48 -3.62 17.95 6.97
C ALA A 48 -3.08 16.51 6.92
N LEU A 49 -1.88 16.28 7.47
CA LEU A 49 -1.33 14.91 7.59
C LEU A 49 -2.17 14.04 8.52
N LEU A 50 -2.63 14.58 9.64
CA LEU A 50 -3.52 13.88 10.57
C LEU A 50 -4.87 13.54 9.92
N ALA A 51 -5.45 14.48 9.17
CA ALA A 51 -6.69 14.25 8.44
C ALA A 51 -6.50 13.16 7.36
N ALA A 52 -5.40 13.21 6.61
CA ALA A 52 -5.06 12.17 5.63
C ALA A 52 -4.88 10.81 6.31
N ALA A 53 -4.18 10.75 7.44
CA ALA A 53 -3.97 9.54 8.21
C ALA A 53 -5.29 8.94 8.73
N ALA A 54 -6.21 9.77 9.22
CA ALA A 54 -7.54 9.32 9.68
C ALA A 54 -8.44 8.88 8.52
N ALA A 55 -8.35 9.52 7.36
CA ALA A 55 -9.15 9.17 6.19
C ALA A 55 -8.84 7.75 5.68
N ILE A 56 -7.59 7.28 5.77
CA ILE A 56 -7.20 5.96 5.27
C ILE A 56 -7.97 4.80 5.90
N PRO A 57 -7.93 4.58 7.25
CA PRO A 57 -8.68 3.48 7.86
C PRO A 57 -10.19 3.66 7.68
N LEU A 58 -10.70 4.89 7.63
CA LEU A 58 -12.12 5.15 7.35
C LEU A 58 -12.50 4.72 5.93
N LEU A 59 -11.68 5.01 4.92
CA LEU A 59 -11.91 4.58 3.55
C LEU A 59 -11.84 3.05 3.40
N ILE A 60 -10.90 2.42 4.10
CA ILE A 60 -10.76 0.96 4.13
C ILE A 60 -11.99 0.30 4.78
N LEU A 61 -12.44 0.84 5.92
CA LEU A 61 -13.63 0.37 6.61
C LEU A 61 -14.89 0.61 5.78
N ALA A 62 -15.03 1.77 5.15
CA ALA A 62 -16.23 2.14 4.39
C ALA A 62 -16.40 1.37 3.09
N LEU A 63 -15.30 1.13 2.35
CA LEU A 63 -15.35 0.57 1.00
C LEU A 63 -15.12 -0.96 1.03
N PRO A 64 -13.90 -1.49 1.24
CA PRO A 64 -13.70 -2.93 1.44
C PRO A 64 -14.49 -3.52 2.62
N GLY A 65 -14.59 -2.80 3.73
CA GLY A 65 -15.23 -3.28 4.95
C GLY A 65 -16.75 -3.07 5.01
N ALA A 66 -17.33 -2.26 4.13
CA ALA A 66 -18.75 -1.87 4.17
C ALA A 66 -19.26 -1.48 5.57
N TRP A 67 -18.44 -0.77 6.36
CA TRP A 67 -18.69 -0.39 7.75
C TRP A 67 -18.84 -1.55 8.74
N ASN A 68 -18.38 -2.75 8.38
CA ASN A 68 -18.44 -3.95 9.20
C ASN A 68 -17.04 -4.53 9.42
N PHE A 69 -16.66 -4.76 10.69
CA PHE A 69 -15.32 -5.25 11.04
C PHE A 69 -15.07 -6.71 10.63
N ASP A 70 -16.08 -7.57 10.67
CA ASP A 70 -15.96 -8.97 10.21
C ASP A 70 -15.72 -9.02 8.70
N GLN A 71 -16.45 -8.18 7.95
CA GLN A 71 -16.27 -8.03 6.52
C GLN A 71 -14.91 -7.43 6.18
N LEU A 72 -14.46 -6.43 6.94
CA LEU A 72 -13.13 -5.87 6.78
C LEU A 72 -12.05 -6.93 7.02
N ARG A 73 -12.16 -7.74 8.08
CA ARG A 73 -11.23 -8.84 8.36
C ARG A 73 -11.15 -9.79 7.18
N LEU A 74 -12.30 -10.25 6.68
CA LEU A 74 -12.36 -11.16 5.52
C LEU A 74 -11.78 -10.52 4.26
N ALA A 75 -12.07 -9.25 4.00
CA ALA A 75 -11.55 -8.49 2.87
C ALA A 75 -10.01 -8.41 2.91
N LEU A 76 -9.43 -8.10 4.08
CA LEU A 76 -7.99 -8.01 4.29
C LEU A 76 -7.29 -9.38 4.25
N GLU A 77 -7.96 -10.45 4.67
CA GLU A 77 -7.46 -11.82 4.55
C GLU A 77 -7.30 -12.24 3.07
N VAL A 78 -8.26 -11.88 2.23
CA VAL A 78 -8.24 -12.17 0.78
C VAL A 78 -7.28 -11.27 0.02
N ARG A 79 -7.10 -10.03 0.48
CA ARG A 79 -6.21 -9.03 -0.13
C ARG A 79 -5.18 -8.52 0.88
N ARG A 80 -4.26 -9.40 1.28
CA ARG A 80 -3.21 -9.08 2.25
C ARG A 80 -2.35 -7.88 1.87
N GLY A 81 -2.16 -7.62 0.57
CA GLY A 81 -1.43 -6.46 0.08
C GLY A 81 -1.99 -5.12 0.57
N PHE A 82 -3.28 -5.05 0.89
CA PHE A 82 -3.95 -3.83 1.33
C PHE A 82 -3.52 -3.37 2.75
N HIS A 83 -2.85 -4.22 3.54
CA HIS A 83 -2.30 -3.85 4.86
C HIS A 83 -1.21 -2.77 4.79
N ILE A 84 -0.67 -2.49 3.60
CA ILE A 84 0.28 -1.40 3.41
C ILE A 84 -0.34 -0.01 3.67
N PHE A 85 -1.64 0.16 3.42
CA PHE A 85 -2.31 1.44 3.63
C PHE A 85 -2.47 1.81 5.12
N PRO A 86 -2.86 0.90 6.02
CA PRO A 86 -2.75 1.14 7.46
C PRO A 86 -1.35 1.56 7.91
N ALA A 87 -0.28 0.98 7.33
CA ALA A 87 1.08 1.41 7.62
C ALA A 87 1.33 2.87 7.19
N PHE A 88 0.86 3.28 6.01
CA PHE A 88 0.88 4.69 5.60
C PHE A 88 0.09 5.59 6.56
N ALA A 89 -1.07 5.15 7.04
CA ALA A 89 -1.86 5.91 8.01
C ALA A 89 -1.07 6.16 9.31
N CYS A 90 -0.40 5.13 9.83
CA CYS A 90 0.48 5.28 11.00
C CYS A 90 1.63 6.25 10.74
N LEU A 91 2.30 6.15 9.59
CA LEU A 91 3.43 7.02 9.26
C LEU A 91 3.01 8.49 9.07
N PHE A 92 1.94 8.75 8.33
CA PHE A 92 1.40 10.10 8.15
C PHE A 92 0.88 10.68 9.46
N GLY A 93 0.20 9.87 10.28
CA GLY A 93 -0.28 10.26 11.60
C GLY A 93 0.87 10.60 12.54
N ALA A 94 1.90 9.76 12.59
CA ALA A 94 3.10 10.01 13.40
C ALA A 94 3.89 11.23 12.93
N ALA A 95 4.00 11.46 11.62
CA ALA A 95 4.58 12.67 11.06
C ALA A 95 3.77 13.91 11.46
N GLY A 96 2.44 13.88 11.28
CA GLY A 96 1.54 14.96 11.66
C GLY A 96 1.61 15.29 13.15
N LEU A 97 1.57 14.28 14.03
CA LEU A 97 1.72 14.45 15.48
C LEU A 97 3.09 15.01 15.86
N SER A 98 4.16 14.53 15.24
CA SER A 98 5.51 15.03 15.50
C SER A 98 5.61 16.52 15.16
N ARG A 99 5.13 16.91 13.98
CA ARG A 99 5.16 18.32 13.55
C ARG A 99 4.23 19.19 14.40
N PHE A 100 3.09 18.66 14.85
CA PHE A 100 2.19 19.33 15.78
C PHE A 100 2.86 19.56 17.15
N ALA A 101 3.49 18.53 17.72
CA ALA A 101 4.22 18.62 18.98
C ALA A 101 5.38 19.62 18.90
N GLN A 102 6.09 19.65 17.78
CA GLN A 102 7.11 20.66 17.52
C GLN A 102 6.52 22.08 17.55
N ALA A 103 5.39 22.32 16.86
CA ALA A 103 4.72 23.61 16.86
C ALA A 103 4.20 24.01 18.25
N ALA A 104 3.81 23.04 19.07
CA ALA A 104 3.42 23.28 20.46
C ALA A 104 4.61 23.65 21.37
N MET A 105 5.78 23.06 21.13
CA MET A 105 7.00 23.26 21.95
C MET A 105 7.93 24.38 21.47
N GLY A 106 7.71 24.95 20.29
CA GLY A 106 8.52 26.05 19.74
C GLY A 106 10.00 25.68 19.61
N ARG A 107 10.90 26.55 20.11
CA ARG A 107 12.36 26.41 19.97
C ARG A 107 12.96 25.14 20.61
N ARG A 108 12.25 24.47 21.52
CA ARG A 108 12.69 23.21 22.16
C ARG A 108 12.33 21.95 21.35
N GLY A 109 11.67 22.10 20.20
CA GLY A 109 11.10 21.00 19.42
C GLY A 109 12.04 20.28 18.45
N GLY A 110 13.37 20.37 18.61
CA GLY A 110 14.33 19.82 17.65
C GLY A 110 14.17 18.31 17.40
N GLY A 111 13.98 17.50 18.45
CA GLY A 111 13.76 16.06 18.31
C GLY A 111 12.50 15.71 17.52
N TRP A 112 11.44 16.52 17.65
CA TRP A 112 10.20 16.34 16.91
C TRP A 112 10.35 16.63 15.41
N GLN A 113 11.25 17.56 15.02
CA GLN A 113 11.61 17.75 13.62
C GLN A 113 12.25 16.50 13.03
N ALA A 114 13.17 15.87 13.77
CA ALA A 114 13.86 14.67 13.30
C ALA A 114 12.89 13.50 13.16
N LEU A 115 12.00 13.29 14.13
CA LEU A 115 10.93 12.28 14.04
C LEU A 115 10.00 12.53 12.86
N PHE A 116 9.57 13.77 12.64
CA PHE A 116 8.76 14.14 11.48
C PHE A 116 9.44 13.75 10.15
N LEU A 117 10.71 14.08 9.98
CA LEU A 117 11.47 13.75 8.78
C LEU A 117 11.68 12.23 8.62
N PHE A 118 11.94 11.53 9.73
CA PHE A 118 12.06 10.08 9.75
C PHE A 118 10.77 9.40 9.26
N PHE A 119 9.61 9.80 9.78
CA PHE A 119 8.34 9.20 9.36
C PHE A 119 8.00 9.49 7.90
N LEU A 120 8.31 10.68 7.39
CA LEU A 120 8.16 10.97 5.96
C LEU A 120 9.14 10.18 5.10
N ALA A 121 10.39 9.99 5.54
CA ALA A 121 11.34 9.13 4.84
C ALA A 121 10.87 7.68 4.81
N ALA A 122 10.38 7.15 5.93
CA ALA A 122 9.80 5.81 5.99
C ALA A 122 8.59 5.67 5.06
N ALA A 123 7.73 6.69 4.94
CA ALA A 123 6.64 6.70 3.97
C ALA A 123 7.17 6.70 2.52
N GLY A 124 8.21 7.48 2.24
CA GLY A 124 8.92 7.49 0.96
C GLY A 124 9.45 6.11 0.58
N LEU A 125 10.09 5.41 1.52
CA LEU A 125 10.56 4.03 1.34
C LEU A 125 9.40 3.06 1.11
N LEU A 126 8.29 3.22 1.85
CA LEU A 126 7.13 2.34 1.75
C LEU A 126 6.50 2.35 0.35
N TYR A 127 6.57 3.48 -0.36
CA TYR A 127 6.09 3.54 -1.75
C TYR A 127 6.82 2.58 -2.69
N PHE A 128 8.12 2.30 -2.49
CA PHE A 128 8.84 1.32 -3.32
C PHE A 128 8.33 -0.11 -3.14
N PHE A 129 7.70 -0.42 -2.00
CA PHE A 129 7.16 -1.75 -1.73
C PHE A 129 5.74 -1.96 -2.30
N MET A 130 5.06 -0.91 -2.75
CA MET A 130 3.68 -0.99 -3.24
C MET A 130 3.48 -1.98 -4.39
N ALA A 131 4.42 -2.01 -5.35
CA ALA A 131 4.32 -2.92 -6.50
C ALA A 131 4.28 -4.40 -6.08
N SER A 132 4.95 -4.76 -4.98
CA SER A 132 4.94 -6.14 -4.47
C SER A 132 3.61 -6.57 -3.83
N ARG A 133 2.64 -5.65 -3.74
CA ARG A 133 1.36 -5.84 -3.04
C ARG A 133 0.15 -5.87 -3.97
N VAL A 134 0.36 -5.72 -5.27
CA VAL A 134 -0.69 -5.77 -6.31
C VAL A 134 -0.51 -7.01 -7.19
N ASN A 135 -1.50 -7.31 -8.02
CA ASN A 135 -1.37 -8.38 -9.02
C ASN A 135 -0.33 -8.03 -10.10
N ASP A 136 0.23 -9.06 -10.75
CA ASP A 136 1.31 -8.94 -11.73
C ASP A 136 0.93 -8.06 -12.93
N GLU A 137 -0.35 -8.07 -13.34
CA GLU A 137 -0.85 -7.30 -14.49
C GLU A 137 -0.70 -5.79 -14.28
N ALA A 138 -0.78 -5.32 -13.03
CA ALA A 138 -0.64 -3.92 -12.66
C ALA A 138 0.77 -3.57 -12.15
N TRP A 139 1.62 -4.56 -11.91
CA TRP A 139 2.90 -4.40 -11.20
C TRP A 139 3.77 -3.29 -11.78
N ARG A 140 3.97 -3.27 -13.10
CA ARG A 140 4.86 -2.30 -13.75
C ARG A 140 4.34 -0.87 -13.62
N GLN A 141 3.04 -0.67 -13.81
CA GLN A 141 2.41 0.63 -13.67
C GLN A 141 2.52 1.12 -12.22
N VAL A 142 2.17 0.26 -11.26
CA VAL A 142 2.24 0.57 -9.83
C VAL A 142 3.69 0.90 -9.45
N LEU A 143 4.67 0.12 -9.89
CA LEU A 143 6.08 0.36 -9.60
C LEU A 143 6.53 1.75 -10.05
N VAL A 144 6.28 2.12 -11.31
CA VAL A 144 6.77 3.40 -11.86
C VAL A 144 6.18 4.59 -11.10
N TRP A 145 4.87 4.59 -10.87
CA TRP A 145 4.20 5.69 -10.17
C TRP A 145 4.64 5.82 -8.72
N HIS A 146 4.71 4.71 -7.99
CA HIS A 146 5.07 4.75 -6.58
C HIS A 146 6.58 4.94 -6.37
N ALA A 147 7.45 4.42 -7.25
CA ALA A 147 8.88 4.73 -7.21
C ALA A 147 9.14 6.22 -7.47
N ALA A 148 8.40 6.84 -8.41
CA ALA A 148 8.49 8.28 -8.64
C ALA A 148 8.06 9.09 -7.40
N ALA A 149 6.93 8.74 -6.79
CA ALA A 149 6.45 9.38 -5.55
C ALA A 149 7.43 9.17 -4.38
N GLY A 150 7.91 7.95 -4.19
CA GLY A 150 8.89 7.59 -3.16
C GLY A 150 10.21 8.35 -3.32
N ALA A 151 10.78 8.36 -4.53
CA ALA A 151 12.01 9.08 -4.82
C ALA A 151 11.87 10.59 -4.61
N THR A 152 10.77 11.18 -5.08
CA THR A 152 10.50 12.61 -4.92
C THR A 152 10.34 12.99 -3.45
N LEU A 153 9.62 12.19 -2.66
CA LEU A 153 9.45 12.41 -1.22
C LEU A 153 10.77 12.27 -0.44
N LEU A 154 11.58 11.26 -0.76
CA LEU A 154 12.90 11.07 -0.14
C LEU A 154 13.84 12.24 -0.46
N LEU A 155 13.83 12.71 -1.71
CA LEU A 155 14.60 13.88 -2.11
C LEU A 155 14.12 15.12 -1.34
N ALA A 156 12.80 15.29 -1.18
CA ALA A 156 12.23 16.35 -0.37
C ALA A 156 12.80 16.29 1.06
N VAL A 157 12.75 15.12 1.72
CA VAL A 157 13.26 14.94 3.08
C VAL A 157 14.76 15.27 3.15
N ALA A 158 15.55 14.87 2.16
CA ALA A 158 16.97 15.22 2.09
C ALA A 158 17.17 16.74 2.04
N PHE A 159 16.46 17.45 1.16
CA PHE A 159 16.50 18.91 1.08
C PHE A 159 16.08 19.60 2.37
N LYS A 160 15.03 19.10 3.04
CA LYS A 160 14.61 19.65 4.33
C LYS A 160 15.64 19.40 5.42
N THR A 161 16.30 18.25 5.40
CA THR A 161 17.39 17.93 6.33
C THR A 161 18.55 18.90 6.15
N VAL A 162 18.98 19.13 4.90
CA VAL A 162 20.03 20.12 4.60
C VAL A 162 19.60 21.53 5.01
N HIS A 163 18.34 21.93 4.77
CA HIS A 163 17.81 23.20 5.24
C HIS A 163 17.88 23.35 6.77
N VAL A 164 17.58 22.29 7.53
CA VAL A 164 17.67 22.33 9.00
C VAL A 164 19.12 22.55 9.47
N LEU A 165 20.12 22.08 8.72
CA LEU A 165 21.54 22.22 9.06
C LEU A 165 22.15 23.56 8.59
N ASP A 166 21.85 23.99 7.37
CA ASP A 166 22.49 25.15 6.72
C ASP A 166 21.61 26.41 6.72
N GLY A 167 20.31 26.29 7.02
CA GLY A 167 19.38 27.41 7.15
C GLY A 167 19.04 28.14 5.84
N ARG A 168 19.70 27.83 4.72
CA ARG A 168 19.47 28.52 3.44
C ARG A 168 18.01 28.38 2.98
N ARG A 169 17.42 29.53 2.61
CA ARG A 169 16.03 29.63 2.13
C ARG A 169 15.77 28.77 0.89
N PHE A 170 16.74 28.65 -0.02
CA PHE A 170 16.64 27.84 -1.23
C PHE A 170 16.21 26.40 -0.94
N PHE A 171 16.85 25.73 0.02
CA PHE A 171 16.54 24.34 0.36
C PHE A 171 15.13 24.17 0.92
N HIS A 172 14.60 25.19 1.61
CA HIS A 172 13.21 25.18 2.08
C HIS A 172 12.21 25.30 0.91
N ILE A 173 12.51 26.16 -0.07
CA ILE A 173 11.67 26.31 -1.28
C ILE A 173 11.64 24.99 -2.05
N VAL A 174 12.80 24.37 -2.26
CA VAL A 174 12.90 23.08 -2.96
C VAL A 174 12.14 21.98 -2.20
N TRP A 175 12.26 21.94 -0.87
CA TRP A 175 11.45 21.05 -0.02
C TRP A 175 9.95 21.21 -0.28
N ALA A 176 9.44 22.43 -0.21
CA ALA A 176 8.02 22.70 -0.41
C ALA A 176 7.57 22.33 -1.83
N ALA A 177 8.37 22.64 -2.84
CA ALA A 177 8.11 22.27 -4.23
C ALA A 177 8.04 20.75 -4.43
N LEU A 178 9.00 20.00 -3.88
CA LEU A 178 9.04 18.53 -4.00
C LEU A 178 7.87 17.86 -3.27
N LEU A 179 7.40 18.41 -2.15
CA LEU A 179 6.17 17.96 -1.50
C LEU A 179 4.95 18.14 -2.42
N MET A 180 4.83 19.30 -3.07
CA MET A 180 3.74 19.56 -4.01
C MET A 180 3.82 18.67 -5.26
N ILE A 181 5.02 18.39 -5.78
CA ILE A 181 5.20 17.44 -6.89
C ILE A 181 4.78 16.03 -6.48
N THR A 182 5.22 15.56 -5.31
CA THR A 182 4.80 14.27 -4.76
C THR A 182 3.28 14.22 -4.60
N ALA A 183 2.68 15.29 -4.10
CA ALA A 183 1.24 15.40 -3.96
C ALA A 183 0.52 15.28 -5.30
N LEU A 184 1.00 15.98 -6.34
CA LEU A 184 0.42 15.90 -7.69
C LEU A 184 0.53 14.49 -8.27
N GLN A 185 1.67 13.81 -8.09
CA GLN A 185 1.83 12.41 -8.49
C GLN A 185 0.76 11.52 -7.85
N LEU A 186 0.48 11.69 -6.55
CA LEU A 186 -0.54 10.92 -5.83
C LEU A 186 -1.98 11.31 -6.22
N LEU A 187 -2.26 12.59 -6.42
CA LEU A 187 -3.60 13.08 -6.79
C LEU A 187 -4.00 12.66 -8.21
N THR A 188 -3.01 12.57 -9.11
CA THR A 188 -3.21 12.17 -10.51
C THR A 188 -3.21 10.66 -10.69
N TYR A 189 -2.54 9.92 -9.81
CA TYR A 189 -2.53 8.48 -9.84
C TYR A 189 -3.95 7.89 -9.72
N LYS A 190 -4.25 6.94 -10.61
CA LYS A 190 -5.47 6.13 -10.57
C LYS A 190 -5.08 4.67 -10.52
N GLU A 191 -5.64 3.98 -9.54
CA GLU A 191 -5.39 2.55 -9.36
C GLU A 191 -5.93 1.77 -10.57
N SER A 192 -5.13 0.84 -11.08
CA SER A 192 -5.56 -0.02 -12.18
C SER A 192 -6.66 -0.97 -11.71
N PRO A 193 -7.74 -1.19 -12.49
CA PRO A 193 -8.76 -2.20 -12.15
C PRO A 193 -8.16 -3.60 -11.92
N GLY A 194 -7.05 -3.92 -12.58
CA GLY A 194 -6.35 -5.19 -12.42
C GLY A 194 -5.53 -5.32 -11.13
N ALA A 195 -5.24 -4.23 -10.41
CA ALA A 195 -4.33 -4.25 -9.26
C ALA A 195 -4.85 -5.09 -8.09
N PHE A 196 -6.15 -5.02 -7.84
CA PHE A 196 -6.83 -5.78 -6.77
C PHE A 196 -7.93 -6.72 -7.29
N GLY A 197 -8.13 -6.78 -8.61
CA GLY A 197 -9.12 -7.64 -9.26
C GLY A 197 -8.88 -9.13 -9.00
N LEU A 198 -9.85 -9.96 -9.38
CA LEU A 198 -9.71 -11.42 -9.33
C LEU A 198 -8.54 -11.85 -10.23
N ARG A 199 -7.58 -12.59 -9.67
CA ARG A 199 -6.44 -13.11 -10.42
C ARG A 199 -6.94 -14.31 -11.23
N LEU A 200 -6.83 -14.24 -12.55
CA LEU A 200 -7.00 -15.40 -13.41
C LEU A 200 -5.73 -16.25 -13.26
N VAL A 201 -5.86 -17.40 -12.60
CA VAL A 201 -4.79 -18.39 -12.58
C VAL A 201 -5.05 -19.32 -13.75
N THR A 202 -4.27 -19.19 -14.82
CA THR A 202 -4.21 -20.21 -15.85
C THR A 202 -3.51 -21.42 -15.24
N PHE A 203 -4.25 -22.50 -15.02
CA PHE A 203 -3.63 -23.79 -14.76
C PHE A 203 -2.96 -24.22 -16.06
N GLU A 204 -1.64 -24.19 -16.10
CA GLU A 204 -0.89 -24.90 -17.12
C GLU A 204 -1.21 -26.39 -16.92
N ALA A 205 -2.01 -26.97 -17.82
CA ALA A 205 -2.29 -28.39 -17.79
C ALA A 205 -0.94 -29.12 -17.81
N ALA A 206 -0.77 -30.09 -16.90
CA ALA A 206 0.45 -30.88 -16.83
C ALA A 206 0.83 -31.34 -18.26
N PRO A 207 2.11 -31.26 -18.65
CA PRO A 207 2.52 -31.69 -19.98
C PRO A 207 2.00 -33.10 -20.21
N ASP A 208 1.35 -33.32 -21.37
CA ASP A 208 0.87 -34.63 -21.77
C ASP A 208 2.02 -35.63 -21.55
N LEU A 209 1.83 -36.54 -20.59
CA LEU A 209 2.79 -37.61 -20.38
C LEU A 209 2.93 -38.32 -21.72
N PRO A 210 4.17 -38.55 -22.21
CA PRO A 210 4.35 -39.23 -23.48
C PRO A 210 3.54 -40.52 -23.45
N SER A 211 2.69 -40.71 -24.45
CA SER A 211 1.92 -41.94 -24.59
C SER A 211 2.90 -43.09 -24.44
N VAL A 212 2.64 -44.00 -23.51
CA VAL A 212 3.48 -45.19 -23.32
C VAL A 212 3.24 -46.11 -24.51
N ALA A 213 3.77 -45.73 -25.67
CA ALA A 213 3.95 -46.57 -26.83
C ALA A 213 5.06 -47.56 -26.48
N GLY A 214 4.69 -48.64 -25.78
CA GLY A 214 5.66 -49.68 -25.42
C GLY A 214 5.34 -50.52 -24.20
N ARG A 215 4.09 -50.61 -23.71
CA ARG A 215 3.75 -51.71 -22.80
C ARG A 215 3.65 -53.01 -23.61
N PRO A 216 4.47 -54.03 -23.33
CA PRO A 216 4.26 -55.36 -23.88
C PRO A 216 2.87 -55.84 -23.44
N THR A 217 2.12 -56.37 -24.39
CA THR A 217 0.83 -57.02 -24.18
C THR A 217 0.91 -58.01 -23.03
N ALA A 218 0.01 -57.84 -22.06
CA ALA A 218 -0.12 -58.77 -20.93
C ALA A 218 -0.33 -60.19 -21.48
N LYS A 219 0.48 -61.14 -20.99
CA LYS A 219 0.33 -62.56 -21.31
C LYS A 219 -1.09 -63.03 -20.96
N PRO A 220 -1.72 -63.90 -21.77
CA PRO A 220 -3.03 -64.44 -21.44
C PRO A 220 -2.96 -65.25 -20.15
N LEU A 221 -3.90 -65.00 -19.24
CA LEU A 221 -4.10 -65.84 -18.05
C LEU A 221 -4.50 -67.27 -18.47
N PRO A 222 -3.90 -68.31 -17.85
CA PRO A 222 -4.30 -69.69 -18.13
C PRO A 222 -5.71 -69.98 -17.59
N LYS A 223 -6.52 -70.63 -18.44
CA LYS A 223 -7.86 -71.16 -18.11
C LYS A 223 -7.76 -72.46 -17.31
N ASN A 224 -8.72 -72.62 -16.39
CA ASN A 224 -9.12 -73.83 -15.64
C ASN A 224 -8.17 -74.23 -14.49
N ALA A 225 -8.60 -74.74 -13.34
CA ALA A 225 -9.85 -75.32 -12.82
C ALA A 225 -9.92 -74.98 -11.31
N GLY A 226 -11.00 -75.08 -10.54
CA GLY A 226 -12.26 -75.80 -10.64
C GLY A 226 -13.13 -75.40 -9.43
N THR A 227 -14.43 -75.58 -9.56
CA THR A 227 -15.42 -75.37 -8.50
C THR A 227 -15.27 -76.42 -7.40
N ALA A 228 -15.21 -75.95 -6.14
CA ALA A 228 -15.45 -76.79 -4.98
C ALA A 228 -16.33 -76.04 -3.98
N ASP A 229 -17.62 -76.37 -4.00
CA ASP A 229 -18.53 -76.20 -2.88
C ASP A 229 -17.94 -76.80 -1.60
N LYS A 230 -18.05 -76.07 -0.47
CA LYS A 230 -18.73 -76.59 0.74
C LYS A 230 -18.77 -75.60 1.91
N LYS A 231 -20.01 -75.43 2.39
CA LYS A 231 -20.48 -75.30 3.78
C LYS A 231 -20.12 -74.06 4.61
N ARG A 232 -21.15 -73.21 4.75
CA ARG A 232 -21.51 -72.47 5.96
C ARG A 232 -21.54 -73.38 7.21
N SER A 233 -20.98 -72.90 8.30
CA SER A 233 -21.46 -73.18 9.66
C SER A 233 -21.44 -71.88 10.46
N GLY A 234 -22.61 -71.45 10.93
CA GLY A 234 -22.73 -70.38 11.90
C GLY A 234 -22.53 -70.91 13.32
N HIS A 235 -21.95 -70.08 14.18
CA HIS A 235 -22.52 -69.57 15.42
C HIS A 235 -21.59 -68.50 15.99
#